data_AF-A0A3M6G8E1-F1
#
_entry.id   AF-A0A3M6G8E1-F1
#
_cell.length_a   1.000
_cell.length_b   1.000
_cell.length_c   1.000
_cell.angle_alpha   90.00
_cell.angle_beta   90.00
_cell.angle_gamma   90.00
#
_symmetry.space_group_name_H-M   'P 1'
#
loop_
_entity.id
_entity.type
_entity.pdbx_description
1 polymer ?
#
loop_
_entity_poly.entity_id
_entity_poly.type
_entity_poly.pdbx_seq_one_letter_code
_entity_poly.pdbx_strand_id
1 'polypeptide(L)'
;AEAQIGESLYADNLLDRGHLVRRQDPNWGKEAETANSDTFHFTNCSPQMAAFNQKTWLELEDYILENTRRWKSRVTVFSGPVLREDDRSYRNVKIPSAFWKVVAFLGDDGKPSASAYMIDQSSELGKLEIVFGPLRTWQRSVLQIEKLTGISFGDLASYDGFSNEERLTGTRIEAQIRGPQDIRL
;
A
#
# COMPACT_ATOMS: atom_id res chain seq x y z
N ALA A 1 5.59 17.69 19.08
CA ALA A 1 4.75 18.13 17.94
C ALA A 1 5.57 18.45 16.69
N GLU A 2 6.90 18.65 16.77
CA GLU A 2 7.75 19.04 15.64
C GLU A 2 8.02 17.93 14.60
N ALA A 3 7.75 16.66 14.95
CA ALA A 3 8.04 15.51 14.09
C ALA A 3 6.87 15.07 13.19
N GLN A 4 5.69 15.68 13.33
CA GLN A 4 4.49 15.29 12.58
C GLN A 4 4.05 16.42 11.64
N ILE A 5 3.73 16.04 10.41
CA ILE A 5 3.16 16.95 9.42
C ILE A 5 1.72 17.31 9.81
N GLY A 6 1.36 18.59 9.71
CA GLY A 6 0.02 19.09 9.98
C GLY A 6 -0.76 19.52 8.74
N GLU A 7 -1.92 20.13 8.98
CA GLU A 7 -2.86 20.63 7.97
C GLU A 7 -2.21 21.56 6.92
N SER A 8 -1.16 22.29 7.31
CA SER A 8 -0.45 23.21 6.42
C SER A 8 0.19 22.54 5.21
N LEU A 9 0.44 21.22 5.21
CA LEU A 9 0.90 20.53 4.00
C LEU A 9 -0.23 20.37 2.97
N TYR A 10 -1.45 20.12 3.43
CA TYR A 10 -2.59 19.71 2.61
C TYR A 10 -3.43 20.89 2.11
N ALA A 11 -3.28 22.08 2.71
CA ALA A 11 -4.02 23.27 2.31
C ALA A 11 -3.70 23.72 0.86
N ASP A 12 -4.74 24.04 0.09
CA ASP A 12 -4.69 24.63 -1.25
C ASP A 12 -3.83 23.84 -2.27
N ASN A 13 -3.96 22.51 -2.27
CA ASN A 13 -3.32 21.65 -3.28
C ASN A 13 -4.09 20.33 -3.47
N LEU A 14 -3.56 19.46 -4.32
CA LEU A 14 -4.19 18.18 -4.70
C LEU A 14 -3.78 16.99 -3.80
N LEU A 15 -3.10 17.22 -2.68
CA LEU A 15 -2.75 16.15 -1.73
C LEU A 15 -3.94 15.87 -0.80
N ASP A 16 -4.37 14.61 -0.79
CA ASP A 16 -5.27 14.04 0.20
C ASP A 16 -4.49 13.51 1.40
N ARG A 17 -5.15 13.49 2.56
CA ARG A 17 -4.76 12.70 3.74
C ARG A 17 -5.03 11.22 3.46
N GLY A 18 -4.17 10.62 2.65
CA GLY A 18 -4.29 9.24 2.20
C GLY A 18 -4.08 8.28 3.37
N HIS A 19 -5.08 7.42 3.63
CA HIS A 19 -5.04 6.47 4.73
C HIS A 19 -4.05 5.34 4.43
N LEU A 20 -3.22 4.97 5.41
CA LEU A 20 -2.33 3.80 5.32
C LEU A 20 -3.08 2.51 5.72
N VAL A 21 -3.86 2.59 6.80
CA VAL A 21 -4.91 1.63 7.16
C VAL A 21 -6.25 2.19 6.73
N ARG A 22 -6.96 1.46 5.86
CA ARG A 22 -8.27 1.86 5.34
C ARG A 22 -9.28 1.99 6.48
N ARG A 23 -10.12 3.02 6.41
CA ARG A 23 -11.18 3.29 7.40
C ARG A 23 -12.05 2.07 7.73
N GLN A 24 -12.39 1.25 6.75
CA GLN A 24 -13.35 0.15 6.91
C GLN A 24 -12.72 -1.13 7.48
N ASP A 25 -11.40 -1.32 7.33
CA ASP A 25 -10.71 -2.56 7.70
C ASP A 25 -10.84 -2.90 9.20
N PRO A 26 -10.73 -1.95 10.15
CA PRO A 26 -10.84 -2.26 11.57
C PRO A 26 -12.26 -2.14 12.13
N ASN A 27 -13.28 -1.92 11.28
CA ASN A 27 -14.65 -1.63 11.73
C ASN A 27 -15.43 -2.91 12.09
N TRP A 28 -14.92 -3.68 13.04
CA TRP A 28 -15.53 -4.92 13.52
C TRP A 28 -15.22 -5.17 15.00
N GLY A 29 -15.99 -6.06 15.62
CA GLY A 29 -15.85 -6.37 17.05
C GLY A 29 -16.41 -5.29 17.97
N LYS A 30 -16.01 -5.32 19.25
CA LYS A 30 -16.55 -4.43 20.29
C LYS A 30 -15.98 -3.01 20.25
N GLU A 31 -14.81 -2.83 19.64
CA GLU A 31 -14.09 -1.54 19.59
C GLU A 31 -14.20 -0.86 18.22
N ALA A 32 -15.14 -1.31 17.37
CA ALA A 32 -15.26 -0.85 15.99
C ALA A 32 -15.38 0.68 15.85
N GLU A 33 -16.10 1.35 16.74
CA GLU A 33 -16.24 2.82 16.71
C GLU A 33 -14.94 3.55 17.05
N THR A 34 -14.22 3.07 18.08
CA THR A 34 -12.90 3.57 18.46
C THR A 34 -11.91 3.34 17.32
N ALA A 35 -11.85 2.13 16.78
CA ALA A 35 -10.92 1.78 15.72
C ALA A 35 -11.20 2.55 14.42
N ASN A 36 -12.46 2.77 14.07
CA ASN A 36 -12.85 3.67 12.98
C ASN A 36 -12.31 5.09 13.22
N SER A 37 -12.51 5.62 14.43
CA SER A 37 -12.03 6.96 14.81
C SER A 37 -10.50 7.04 14.77
N ASP A 38 -9.81 5.97 15.17
CA ASP A 38 -8.35 5.90 15.19
C ASP A 38 -7.75 6.00 13.78
N THR A 39 -8.46 5.53 12.75
CA THR A 39 -8.00 5.65 11.35
C THR A 39 -7.87 7.10 10.86
N PHE A 40 -8.48 8.07 11.54
CA PHE A 40 -8.42 9.49 11.19
C PHE A 40 -7.26 10.25 11.83
N HIS A 41 -6.42 9.62 12.65
CA HIS A 41 -5.21 10.26 13.15
C HIS A 41 -4.19 10.47 12.04
N PHE A 42 -3.51 11.60 12.06
CA PHE A 42 -2.44 11.94 11.11
C PHE A 42 -1.32 10.90 11.03
N THR A 43 -1.08 10.14 12.10
CA THR A 43 -0.11 9.03 12.11
C THR A 43 -0.48 7.86 11.20
N ASN A 44 -1.76 7.76 10.82
CA ASN A 44 -2.25 6.82 9.82
C ASN A 44 -2.34 7.44 8.41
N CYS A 45 -1.83 8.65 8.21
CA CYS A 45 -1.95 9.38 6.96
C CYS A 45 -0.59 9.63 6.31
N SER A 46 -0.58 9.64 4.97
CA SER A 46 0.56 10.10 4.18
C SER A 46 0.06 10.97 3.02
N PRO A 47 0.82 11.99 2.57
CA PRO A 47 0.44 12.80 1.43
C PRO A 47 0.35 11.95 0.16
N GLN A 48 -0.86 11.83 -0.35
CA GLN A 48 -1.20 11.08 -1.55
C GLN A 48 -1.93 12.01 -2.51
N MET A 49 -1.69 11.92 -3.81
CA MET A 49 -2.47 12.70 -4.77
C MET A 49 -3.95 12.27 -4.70
N ALA A 50 -4.90 13.19 -4.78
CA ALA A 50 -6.33 12.84 -4.66
C ALA A 50 -6.78 11.78 -5.70
N ALA A 51 -6.27 11.86 -6.93
CA ALA A 51 -6.49 10.84 -7.95
C ALA A 51 -5.94 9.45 -7.55
N PHE A 52 -4.85 9.40 -6.78
CA PHE A 52 -4.24 8.19 -6.21
C PHE A 52 -5.15 7.56 -5.13
N ASN A 53 -5.56 8.37 -4.16
CA ASN A 53 -6.29 7.93 -2.98
C ASN A 53 -7.70 7.40 -3.32
N GLN A 54 -8.36 7.96 -4.35
CA GLN A 54 -9.80 7.77 -4.58
C GLN A 54 -10.17 6.65 -5.58
N LYS A 55 -9.21 6.01 -6.25
CA LYS A 55 -9.49 4.95 -7.25
C LYS A 55 -8.64 3.70 -7.09
N THR A 56 -7.34 3.78 -7.34
CA THR A 56 -6.52 2.59 -7.57
C THR A 56 -6.11 1.87 -6.29
N TRP A 57 -5.88 2.61 -5.20
CA TRP A 57 -5.65 2.00 -3.90
C TRP A 57 -6.90 1.29 -3.37
N LEU A 58 -8.07 1.91 -3.60
CA LEU A 58 -9.38 1.37 -3.24
C LEU A 58 -9.67 0.06 -3.99
N GLU A 59 -9.37 -0.04 -5.29
CA GLU A 59 -9.58 -1.27 -6.08
C GLU A 59 -8.72 -2.44 -5.59
N LEU A 60 -7.46 -2.19 -5.21
CA LEU A 60 -6.61 -3.23 -4.61
C LEU A 60 -7.13 -3.64 -3.23
N GLU A 61 -7.56 -2.67 -2.43
CA GLU A 61 -8.16 -2.92 -1.11
C GLU A 61 -9.45 -3.72 -1.21
N ASP A 62 -10.31 -3.39 -2.17
CA ASP A 62 -11.55 -4.12 -2.44
C ASP A 62 -11.24 -5.53 -2.93
N TYR A 63 -10.25 -5.73 -3.80
CA TYR A 63 -9.79 -7.07 -4.18
C TYR A 63 -9.34 -7.89 -2.96
N ILE A 64 -8.50 -7.31 -2.10
CA ILE A 64 -8.04 -7.99 -0.88
C ILE A 64 -9.26 -8.34 -0.01
N LEU A 65 -10.14 -7.38 0.24
CA LEU A 65 -11.35 -7.54 1.05
C LEU A 65 -12.30 -8.61 0.49
N GLU A 66 -12.60 -8.58 -0.80
CA GLU A 66 -13.49 -9.54 -1.47
C GLU A 66 -12.94 -10.97 -1.40
N ASN A 67 -11.61 -11.13 -1.50
CA ASN A 67 -10.98 -12.43 -1.38
C ASN A 67 -10.74 -12.88 0.08
N THR A 68 -10.74 -11.98 1.06
CA THR A 68 -10.64 -12.38 2.48
C THR A 68 -11.79 -13.29 2.95
N ARG A 69 -12.95 -13.24 2.28
CA ARG A 69 -14.06 -14.17 2.52
C ARG A 69 -13.70 -15.61 2.13
N ARG A 70 -12.85 -15.80 1.13
CA ARG A 70 -12.31 -17.11 0.74
C ARG A 70 -11.27 -17.59 1.77
N TRP A 71 -10.39 -16.70 2.21
CA TRP A 71 -9.27 -16.95 3.13
C TRP A 71 -9.63 -17.10 4.62
N LYS A 72 -10.85 -17.58 4.91
CA LYS A 72 -11.37 -17.77 6.29
C LYS A 72 -11.21 -16.54 7.20
N SER A 73 -11.49 -15.35 6.64
CA SER A 73 -11.72 -14.07 7.33
C SER A 73 -10.56 -13.45 8.10
N ARG A 74 -9.34 -14.02 8.09
CA ARG A 74 -8.19 -13.44 8.80
C ARG A 74 -7.05 -13.15 7.85
N VAL A 75 -6.78 -11.86 7.68
CA VAL A 75 -5.67 -11.33 6.89
C VAL A 75 -4.90 -10.34 7.76
N THR A 76 -3.57 -10.36 7.62
CA THR A 76 -2.70 -9.33 8.17
C THR A 76 -2.18 -8.49 7.02
N VAL A 77 -2.36 -7.18 7.10
CA VAL A 77 -1.90 -6.23 6.08
C VAL A 77 -0.88 -5.30 6.72
N PHE A 78 0.32 -5.25 6.13
CA PHE A 78 1.32 -4.23 6.38
C PHE A 78 1.24 -3.22 5.23
N SER A 79 1.38 -1.94 5.54
CA SER A 79 1.20 -0.86 4.57
C SER A 79 2.12 0.30 4.90
N GLY A 80 2.60 1.00 3.89
CA GLY A 80 3.41 2.19 4.10
C GLY A 80 3.86 2.88 2.80
N PRO A 81 4.44 4.08 2.92
CA PRO A 81 5.16 4.71 1.82
C PRO A 81 6.51 4.04 1.57
N VAL A 82 7.03 4.17 0.35
CA VAL A 82 8.46 4.03 0.07
C VAL A 82 9.09 5.39 0.31
N LEU A 83 10.00 5.48 1.28
CA LEU A 83 10.71 6.73 1.61
C LEU A 83 12.03 6.78 0.84
N ARG A 84 12.15 7.70 -0.10
CA ARG A 84 13.35 7.84 -0.93
C ARG A 84 14.05 9.17 -0.65
N GLU A 85 15.38 9.17 -0.73
CA GLU A 85 16.17 10.40 -0.58
C GLU A 85 15.84 11.43 -1.68
N ASP A 86 15.50 10.95 -2.88
CA ASP A 86 15.16 11.75 -4.06
C ASP A 86 13.67 12.08 -4.18
N ASP A 87 12.84 11.74 -3.18
CA ASP A 87 11.42 12.14 -3.17
C ASP A 87 11.28 13.67 -3.33
N ARG A 88 10.22 14.10 -4.03
CA ARG A 88 9.98 15.52 -4.31
C ARG A 88 9.77 16.26 -2.99
N SER A 89 10.50 17.37 -2.80
CA SER A 89 10.23 18.25 -1.67
C SER A 89 9.06 19.19 -2.00
N TYR A 90 8.10 19.29 -1.08
CA TYR A 90 6.99 20.24 -1.14
C TYR A 90 6.72 20.76 0.27
N ARG A 91 6.73 22.09 0.44
CA ARG A 91 6.61 22.77 1.75
C ARG A 91 7.55 22.17 2.82
N ASN A 92 8.81 21.91 2.44
CA ASN A 92 9.86 21.31 3.27
C ASN A 92 9.61 19.85 3.72
N VAL A 93 8.66 19.15 3.08
CA VAL A 93 8.37 17.74 3.33
C VAL A 93 8.70 16.93 2.07
N LYS A 94 9.32 15.76 2.23
CA LYS A 94 9.52 14.79 1.16
C LYS A 94 8.21 14.02 0.92
N ILE A 95 7.64 14.16 -0.27
CA ILE A 95 6.38 13.52 -0.63
C ILE A 95 6.69 12.15 -1.26
N PRO A 96 6.28 11.03 -0.63
CA PRO A 96 6.57 9.70 -1.15
C PRO A 96 6.03 9.51 -2.57
N SER A 97 6.86 9.02 -3.49
CA SER A 97 6.42 8.75 -4.87
C SER A 97 5.70 7.41 -5.04
N ALA A 98 5.76 6.52 -4.04
CA ALA A 98 5.17 5.20 -4.11
C ALA A 98 4.74 4.69 -2.73
N PHE A 99 3.80 3.75 -2.73
CA PHE A 99 3.27 3.08 -1.56
C PHE A 99 3.28 1.57 -1.77
N TRP A 100 3.32 0.82 -0.67
CA TRP A 100 3.38 -0.63 -0.69
C TRP A 100 2.37 -1.25 0.28
N LYS A 101 1.93 -2.47 -0.05
CA LYS A 101 1.24 -3.37 0.89
C LYS A 101 1.90 -4.75 0.86
N VAL A 102 2.02 -5.37 2.03
CA VAL A 102 2.32 -6.80 2.17
C VAL A 102 1.14 -7.45 2.88
N VAL A 103 0.60 -8.50 2.28
CA VAL A 103 -0.62 -9.17 2.73
C VAL A 103 -0.27 -10.60 3.09
N ALA A 104 -0.52 -11.00 4.33
CA ALA A 104 -0.37 -12.37 4.81
C ALA A 104 -1.75 -12.97 5.14
N PHE A 105 -2.00 -14.19 4.66
CA PHE A 105 -3.29 -14.85 4.76
C PHE A 105 -3.15 -16.38 4.76
N LEU A 106 -4.23 -17.09 5.04
CA LEU A 106 -4.32 -18.53 4.84
C LEU A 106 -5.01 -18.81 3.50
N GLY A 107 -4.38 -19.58 2.63
CA GLY A 107 -5.00 -20.07 1.40
C GLY A 107 -6.18 -20.99 1.68
N ASP A 108 -6.95 -21.30 0.63
CA ASP A 108 -8.11 -22.19 0.73
C ASP A 108 -7.73 -23.61 1.20
N ASP A 109 -6.47 -24.02 0.96
CA ASP A 109 -5.88 -25.27 1.45
C ASP A 109 -5.41 -25.21 2.91
N GLY A 110 -5.61 -24.06 3.58
CA GLY A 110 -5.21 -23.81 4.96
C GLY A 110 -3.73 -23.50 5.15
N LYS A 111 -2.94 -23.35 4.09
CA LYS A 111 -1.51 -23.03 4.20
C LYS A 111 -1.27 -21.53 4.25
N PRO A 112 -0.23 -21.07 4.96
CA PRO A 112 0.19 -19.67 4.93
C PRO A 112 0.61 -19.25 3.53
N SER A 113 0.19 -18.06 3.13
CA SER A 113 0.57 -17.40 1.89
C SER A 113 0.79 -15.91 2.13
N ALA A 114 1.64 -15.30 1.30
CA ALA A 114 1.88 -13.88 1.30
C ALA A 114 1.86 -13.33 -0.14
N SER A 115 1.52 -12.06 -0.28
CA SER A 115 1.64 -11.31 -1.53
C SER A 115 2.04 -9.86 -1.24
N ALA A 116 2.71 -9.21 -2.19
CA ALA A 116 3.10 -7.82 -2.05
C ALA A 116 2.73 -6.99 -3.27
N TYR A 117 2.37 -5.74 -3.00
CA TYR A 117 1.87 -4.80 -3.99
C TYR A 117 2.58 -3.47 -3.84
N MET A 118 2.76 -2.78 -4.95
CA MET A 118 3.31 -1.43 -4.98
C MET A 118 2.48 -0.57 -5.94
N ILE A 119 2.15 0.65 -5.53
CA ILE A 119 1.48 1.63 -6.38
C ILE A 119 2.37 2.85 -6.50
N ASP A 120 2.62 3.28 -7.73
CA ASP A 120 3.48 4.41 -8.08
C ASP A 120 2.63 5.64 -8.46
N GLN A 121 2.93 6.79 -7.85
CA GLN A 121 2.31 8.10 -8.12
C GLN A 121 3.29 9.15 -8.66
N SER A 122 4.47 8.73 -9.13
CA SER A 122 5.53 9.65 -9.59
C SER A 122 5.10 10.54 -10.76
N SER A 123 4.27 10.01 -11.68
CA SER A 123 3.73 10.75 -12.83
C SER A 123 2.80 11.89 -12.45
N GLU A 124 2.08 11.75 -11.33
CA GLU A 124 1.09 12.67 -10.82
C GLU A 124 1.76 13.79 -10.01
N LEU A 125 2.83 13.45 -9.27
CA LEU A 125 3.61 14.43 -8.50
C LEU A 125 4.25 15.50 -9.38
N GLY A 126 4.53 15.23 -10.66
CA GLY A 126 5.15 16.20 -11.57
C GLY A 126 4.33 17.46 -11.81
N LYS A 127 3.01 17.41 -11.61
CA LYS A 127 2.08 18.47 -11.99
C LYS A 127 1.03 18.68 -10.89
N LEU A 128 1.48 19.12 -9.70
CA LEU A 128 0.67 19.47 -8.52
C LEU A 128 -0.56 20.38 -8.78
N GLU A 129 -0.79 20.81 -10.02
CA GLU A 129 -1.91 21.62 -10.49
C GLU A 129 -2.80 20.91 -11.54
N ILE A 130 -2.31 19.90 -12.29
CA ILE A 130 -3.08 19.17 -13.33
C ILE A 130 -2.50 17.77 -13.60
N VAL A 131 -3.11 16.64 -13.17
CA VAL A 131 -3.01 15.32 -13.85
C VAL A 131 -4.15 14.38 -13.52
N PHE A 132 -4.71 13.77 -14.57
CA PHE A 132 -5.23 12.39 -14.56
C PHE A 132 -4.31 11.53 -15.43
N GLY A 133 -3.43 10.75 -14.80
CA GLY A 133 -2.55 9.77 -15.41
C GLY A 133 -2.96 8.38 -14.89
N PRO A 134 -2.75 7.31 -15.66
CA PRO A 134 -3.07 5.98 -15.18
C PRO A 134 -2.07 5.58 -14.09
N LEU A 135 -2.58 5.47 -12.86
CA LEU A 135 -1.85 4.91 -11.73
C LEU A 135 -1.40 3.50 -12.09
N ARG A 136 -0.15 3.19 -11.75
CA ARG A 136 0.43 1.87 -12.03
C ARG A 136 0.52 1.07 -10.76
N THR A 137 -0.38 0.11 -10.63
CA THR A 137 -0.33 -0.93 -9.60
C THR A 137 0.52 -2.09 -10.10
N TRP A 138 1.39 -2.58 -9.24
CA TRP A 138 2.25 -3.71 -9.52
C TRP A 138 2.14 -4.72 -8.40
N GLN A 139 2.07 -6.00 -8.78
CA GLN A 139 2.48 -7.06 -7.88
C GLN A 139 4.02 -7.13 -7.91
N ARG A 140 4.62 -7.18 -6.72
CA ARG A 140 6.05 -7.25 -6.47
C ARG A 140 6.30 -8.42 -5.51
N SER A 141 7.54 -8.89 -5.41
CA SER A 141 7.89 -9.82 -4.34
C SER A 141 7.96 -9.12 -2.98
N VAL A 142 7.70 -9.85 -1.91
CA VAL A 142 7.99 -9.38 -0.53
C VAL A 142 9.46 -8.97 -0.40
N LEU A 143 10.40 -9.75 -0.98
CA LEU A 143 11.84 -9.42 -1.00
C LEU A 143 12.13 -8.05 -1.62
N GLN A 144 11.43 -7.68 -2.70
CA GLN A 144 11.59 -6.35 -3.29
C GLN A 144 11.09 -5.25 -2.36
N ILE A 145 9.97 -5.46 -1.65
CA ILE A 145 9.49 -4.48 -0.66
C ILE A 145 10.46 -4.36 0.51
N GLU A 146 11.01 -5.46 1.02
CA GLU A 146 12.05 -5.44 2.06
C GLU A 146 13.27 -4.63 1.60
N LYS A 147 13.75 -4.87 0.37
CA LYS A 147 14.87 -4.13 -0.22
C LYS A 147 14.58 -2.64 -0.40
N LEU A 148 13.36 -2.29 -0.78
CA LEU A 148 12.96 -0.88 -0.99
C LEU A 148 12.77 -0.11 0.32
N THR A 149 12.38 -0.79 1.39
CA THR A 149 11.98 -0.15 2.65
C THR A 149 13.01 -0.30 3.76
N GLY A 150 13.91 -1.29 3.66
CA GLY A 150 14.78 -1.71 4.76
C GLY A 150 14.06 -2.45 5.89
N ILE A 151 12.76 -2.73 5.75
CA ILE A 151 11.95 -3.45 6.73
C ILE A 151 12.08 -4.95 6.47
N SER A 152 12.24 -5.75 7.53
CA SER A 152 12.10 -7.20 7.43
C SER A 152 10.69 -7.62 7.84
N PHE A 153 10.07 -8.46 7.01
CA PHE A 153 8.79 -9.10 7.30
C PHE A 153 8.95 -10.54 7.83
N GLY A 154 10.16 -10.91 8.26
CA GLY A 154 10.48 -12.26 8.73
C GLY A 154 10.27 -13.31 7.62
N ASP A 155 9.52 -14.37 7.94
CA ASP A 155 9.36 -15.50 7.04
C ASP A 155 8.35 -15.26 5.90
N LEU A 156 7.68 -14.10 5.82
CA LEU A 156 6.65 -13.84 4.80
C LEU A 156 7.18 -14.00 3.37
N ALA A 157 8.44 -13.66 3.12
CA ALA A 157 9.06 -13.86 1.82
C ALA A 157 9.16 -15.36 1.42
N SER A 158 9.12 -16.30 2.36
CA SER A 158 9.09 -17.75 2.06
C SER A 158 7.69 -18.23 1.65
N TYR A 159 6.65 -17.45 1.95
CA TYR A 159 5.25 -17.74 1.64
C TYR A 159 4.72 -16.94 0.44
N ASP A 160 5.58 -16.13 -0.19
CA ASP A 160 5.27 -15.33 -1.38
C ASP A 160 5.80 -16.00 -2.65
N GLY A 161 4.91 -16.25 -3.60
CA GLY A 161 5.24 -16.89 -4.88
C GLY A 161 6.31 -16.13 -5.67
N PHE A 162 6.23 -14.80 -5.71
CA PHE A 162 7.21 -13.98 -6.45
C PHE A 162 8.57 -14.03 -5.77
N SER A 163 8.65 -13.90 -4.45
CA SER A 163 9.91 -14.03 -3.69
C SER A 163 10.58 -15.40 -3.92
N ASN A 164 9.79 -16.47 -3.95
CA ASN A 164 10.31 -17.81 -4.20
C ASN A 164 10.80 -17.98 -5.64
N GLU A 165 10.07 -17.48 -6.63
CA GLU A 165 10.47 -17.51 -8.03
C GLU A 165 11.76 -16.67 -8.27
N GLU A 166 11.88 -15.50 -7.65
CA GLU A 166 13.09 -14.68 -7.70
C GLU A 166 14.30 -15.38 -7.08
N ARG A 167 14.15 -16.07 -5.94
CA ARG A 167 15.23 -16.86 -5.33
C ARG A 167 15.68 -18.01 -6.22
N LEU A 168 14.73 -18.70 -6.87
CA LEU A 168 15.02 -19.85 -7.72
C LEU A 168 15.68 -19.44 -9.04
N THR A 169 15.24 -18.34 -9.64
CA THR A 169 15.68 -17.92 -10.98
C THR A 169 16.78 -16.87 -10.96
N GLY A 170 16.99 -16.19 -9.84
CA GLY A 170 17.86 -15.01 -9.73
C GLY A 170 17.36 -13.80 -10.53
N THR A 171 16.16 -13.87 -11.10
CA THR A 171 15.59 -12.84 -11.97
C THR A 171 14.51 -12.09 -11.21
N ARG A 172 14.53 -10.76 -11.28
CA ARG A 172 13.51 -9.90 -10.68
C ARG A 172 12.18 -10.03 -11.42
N ILE A 173 11.07 -10.08 -10.68
CA ILE A 173 9.73 -10.28 -11.25
C ILE A 173 8.79 -9.17 -10.78
N GLU A 174 8.00 -8.64 -11.71
CA GLU A 174 6.90 -7.74 -11.41
C GLU A 174 5.78 -7.96 -12.42
N ALA A 175 4.54 -7.78 -11.98
CA ALA A 175 3.36 -7.88 -12.84
C ALA A 175 2.52 -6.62 -12.68
N GLN A 176 2.21 -5.95 -13.79
CA GLN A 176 1.30 -4.81 -13.75
C GLN A 176 -0.13 -5.32 -13.50
N ILE A 177 -0.80 -4.76 -12.49
CA ILE A 177 -2.19 -5.07 -12.17
C ILE A 177 -3.08 -4.01 -12.83
N ARG A 178 -3.92 -4.44 -13.77
CA ARG A 178 -4.99 -3.63 -14.40
C ARG A 178 -6.37 -4.03 -13.88
N GLY A 179 -6.48 -5.19 -13.26
CA GLY A 179 -7.65 -5.64 -12.52
C GLY A 179 -7.37 -6.92 -11.72
N PRO A 180 -8.37 -7.40 -10.96
CA PRO A 180 -8.29 -8.62 -10.12
C PRO A 180 -7.70 -9.85 -10.79
N GLN A 181 -7.94 -10.02 -12.09
CA GLN A 181 -7.49 -11.16 -12.89
C GLN A 181 -5.97 -11.22 -13.12
N ASP A 182 -5.27 -10.11 -12.93
CA ASP A 182 -3.82 -10.02 -13.14
C ASP A 182 -3.02 -10.44 -11.90
N ILE A 183 -3.68 -10.63 -10.76
CA ILE A 183 -3.06 -10.99 -9.48
C ILE A 183 -2.74 -12.49 -9.46
N ARG A 184 -1.48 -12.82 -9.15
CA ARG A 184 -0.94 -14.18 -9.09
C ARG A 184 -0.64 -14.55 -7.64
N LEU A 185 -1.34 -15.53 -7.07
CA LEU A 185 -1.08 -16.04 -5.73
C LEU A 185 -0.22 -17.30 -5.77
#